data_AF-A0A966SB31-F1
#
_entry.id   AF-A0A966SB31-F1
#
_cell.length_a   1.000
_cell.length_b   1.000
_cell.length_c   1.000
_cell.angle_alpha   90.00
_cell.angle_beta   90.00
_cell.angle_gamma   90.00
#
_symmetry.space_group_name_H-M   'P 1'
#
loop_
_entity.id
_entity.type
_entity.pdbx_description
1 polymer ?
#
loop_
_entity_poly.entity_id
_entity_poly.type
_entity_poly.pdbx_seq_one_letter_code
_entity_poly.pdbx_strand_id
1 'polypeptide(L)'
;MASGFSDYFENKALGLLFGQVSYTVPTTYYVGLWTATLSDASTGATAGEPSGGSYARVAVTNNSSNFDAASGGATSNTNLITFPMASASWGTVTYVGICDASTSGNLIAYAQLGTPISVSQYDTVIFKPGDFDITLN
;
A
#
# COMPACT_ATOMS: atom_id res chain seq x y z
N MET A 1 -11.06 -6.53 -5.18
CA MET A 1 -9.61 -6.32 -5.22
C MET A 1 -8.97 -7.64 -4.79
N ALA A 2 -8.05 -8.21 -5.57
CA ALA A 2 -7.23 -9.31 -5.03
C ALA A 2 -6.09 -8.67 -4.23
N SER A 3 -6.04 -8.93 -2.93
CA SER A 3 -5.03 -8.43 -2.00
C SER A 3 -4.15 -9.57 -1.49
N GLY A 4 -2.87 -9.28 -1.27
CA GLY A 4 -1.85 -10.21 -0.79
C GLY A 4 -0.84 -9.51 0.11
N PHE A 5 -0.18 -10.29 0.97
CA PHE A 5 0.98 -9.82 1.72
C PHE A 5 2.25 -10.18 0.97
N SER A 6 3.31 -9.40 1.16
CA SER A 6 4.60 -9.76 0.56
C SER A 6 5.24 -10.93 1.29
N ASP A 7 6.13 -11.66 0.60
CA ASP A 7 7.03 -12.67 1.20
C ASP A 7 7.76 -12.07 2.41
N TYR A 8 8.11 -10.78 2.36
CA TYR A 8 8.73 -10.09 3.47
C TYR A 8 7.84 -10.09 4.72
N PHE A 9 6.59 -9.65 4.60
CA PHE A 9 5.70 -9.57 5.75
C PHE A 9 5.29 -10.96 6.23
N GLU A 10 5.02 -11.90 5.33
CA GLU A 10 4.66 -13.28 5.69
C GLU A 10 5.77 -13.95 6.52
N ASN A 11 7.02 -13.83 6.09
CA ASN A 11 8.16 -14.35 6.84
C ASN A 11 8.32 -13.69 8.22
N LYS A 12 8.06 -12.37 8.31
CA LYS A 12 8.08 -11.65 9.60
C LYS A 12 6.93 -12.08 10.52
N ALA A 13 5.73 -12.27 9.98
CA ALA A 13 4.56 -12.71 10.71
C ALA A 13 4.75 -14.12 11.28
N LEU A 14 5.23 -15.07 10.46
CA LEU A 14 5.56 -16.43 10.90
C LEU A 14 6.67 -16.42 11.95
N GLY A 15 7.75 -15.67 11.70
CA GLY A 15 8.85 -15.57 12.64
C GLY A 15 8.42 -14.97 13.98
N LEU A 16 7.52 -13.99 13.99
CA LEU A 16 6.96 -13.41 15.21
C LEU A 16 6.11 -14.45 15.97
N LEU A 17 5.25 -15.17 15.27
CA LEU A 17 4.36 -16.20 15.86
C LEU A 17 5.16 -17.33 16.51
N PHE A 18 6.24 -17.78 15.87
CA PHE A 18 7.08 -18.89 16.35
C PHE A 18 8.30 -18.42 17.17
N GLY A 19 8.33 -17.15 17.57
CA GLY A 19 9.37 -16.58 18.45
C GLY A 19 10.79 -16.57 17.84
N GLN A 20 10.89 -16.66 16.52
CA GLN A 20 12.17 -16.69 15.79
C GLN A 20 12.69 -15.29 15.47
N VAL A 21 11.80 -14.30 15.33
CA VAL A 21 12.18 -12.91 15.08
C VAL A 21 11.34 -11.96 15.94
N SER A 22 11.93 -10.83 16.33
CA SER A 22 11.16 -9.67 16.79
C SER A 22 10.76 -8.83 15.57
N TYR A 23 9.49 -8.44 15.50
CA TYR A 23 8.98 -7.53 14.48
C TYR A 23 8.36 -6.30 15.15
N THR A 24 8.99 -5.14 14.93
CA THR A 24 8.41 -3.86 15.35
C THR A 24 7.51 -3.38 14.23
N VAL A 25 6.21 -3.37 14.50
CA VAL A 25 5.21 -2.86 13.55
C VAL A 25 5.49 -1.38 13.26
N PRO A 26 5.54 -0.95 11.99
CA PRO A 26 5.72 0.46 11.65
C PRO A 26 4.61 1.33 12.25
N THR A 27 4.99 2.46 12.84
CA THR A 27 4.05 3.47 13.36
C THR A 27 3.38 4.26 12.24
N THR A 28 3.99 4.27 11.05
CA THR A 28 3.51 4.95 9.86
C THR A 28 3.64 3.99 8.69
N TYR A 29 2.55 3.89 7.93
CA TYR A 29 2.49 3.19 6.66
C TYR A 29 2.50 4.20 5.52
N TYR A 30 3.06 3.81 4.38
CA TYR A 30 3.15 4.63 3.19
C TYR A 30 2.40 3.95 2.06
N VAL A 31 1.27 4.54 1.67
CA VAL A 31 0.42 4.02 0.60
C VAL A 31 0.94 4.54 -0.73
N GLY A 32 1.32 3.63 -1.63
CA GLY A 32 1.86 3.92 -2.95
C GLY A 32 1.03 3.31 -4.08
N LEU A 33 1.33 3.72 -5.30
CA LEU A 33 0.70 3.28 -6.54
C LEU A 33 1.75 2.65 -7.46
N TRP A 34 1.35 1.62 -8.22
CA TRP A 34 2.21 0.97 -9.20
C TRP A 34 1.50 0.82 -10.55
N THR A 35 2.25 1.08 -11.61
CA THR A 35 1.87 0.81 -13.01
C THR A 35 2.23 -0.62 -13.44
N ALA A 36 3.25 -1.19 -12.81
CA ALA A 36 3.67 -2.58 -12.99
C ALA A 36 2.94 -3.52 -12.03
N THR A 37 2.95 -4.81 -12.37
CA THR A 37 2.41 -5.88 -11.52
C THR A 37 3.21 -6.00 -10.21
N LEU A 38 2.49 -6.01 -9.08
CA LEU A 38 3.03 -6.46 -7.81
C LEU A 38 2.70 -7.94 -7.57
N SER A 39 3.59 -8.60 -6.83
CA SER A 39 3.52 -10.01 -6.43
C SER A 39 4.07 -10.15 -5.01
N ASP A 40 4.01 -11.34 -4.42
CA ASP A 40 4.50 -11.57 -3.05
C ASP A 40 6.02 -11.27 -2.94
N ALA A 41 6.79 -11.53 -4.00
CA ALA A 41 8.22 -11.21 -4.07
C ALA A 41 8.53 -9.71 -4.28
N SER A 42 7.52 -8.88 -4.50
CA SER A 42 7.71 -7.44 -4.72
C SER A 42 8.15 -6.72 -3.44
N THR A 43 8.90 -5.64 -3.62
CA THR A 43 9.40 -4.77 -2.55
C THR A 43 8.96 -3.34 -2.81
N GLY A 44 9.19 -2.45 -1.83
CA GLY A 44 8.95 -1.03 -2.04
C GLY A 44 9.91 -0.39 -3.05
N ALA A 45 10.90 -1.14 -3.57
CA ALA A 45 11.77 -0.71 -4.67
C ALA A 45 11.42 -1.39 -6.01
N THR A 46 10.34 -2.18 -6.08
CA THR A 46 9.88 -2.77 -7.34
C THR A 46 9.53 -1.67 -8.34
N ALA A 47 10.00 -1.84 -9.57
CA ALA A 47 9.81 -0.88 -10.65
C ALA A 47 8.32 -0.63 -10.95
N GLY A 48 8.03 0.52 -11.55
CA GLY A 48 6.67 0.89 -11.95
C GLY A 48 5.92 1.77 -10.95
N GLU A 49 6.51 2.06 -9.78
CA GLU A 49 6.05 3.18 -8.96
C GLU A 49 6.33 4.51 -9.69
N PRO A 50 5.37 5.44 -9.80
CA PRO A 50 5.60 6.72 -10.44
C PRO A 50 6.75 7.51 -9.79
N SER A 51 7.58 8.14 -10.61
CA SER A 51 8.65 9.04 -10.16
C SER A 51 8.47 10.41 -10.80
N GLY A 52 8.47 11.47 -9.98
CA GLY A 52 8.23 12.84 -10.47
C GLY A 52 6.75 13.18 -10.60
N GLY A 53 6.42 14.27 -11.30
CA GLY A 53 5.04 14.72 -11.47
C GLY A 53 4.31 15.02 -10.14
N SER A 54 5.04 15.45 -9.11
CA SER A 54 4.57 15.63 -7.72
C SER A 54 4.12 14.36 -7.00
N TYR A 55 4.33 13.16 -7.58
CA TYR A 55 3.99 11.92 -6.91
C TYR A 55 4.79 11.75 -5.60
N ALA A 56 4.07 11.36 -4.54
CA ALA A 56 4.63 10.89 -3.29
C ALA A 56 3.66 9.89 -2.67
N ARG A 57 4.20 8.87 -1.98
CA ARG A 57 3.39 7.96 -1.15
C ARG A 57 2.66 8.75 -0.07
N VAL A 58 1.42 8.36 0.23
CA VAL A 58 0.65 8.98 1.30
C VAL A 58 1.02 8.34 2.63
N ALA A 59 1.50 9.14 3.58
CA ALA A 59 1.78 8.70 4.93
C ALA A 59 0.47 8.56 5.73
N VAL A 60 0.25 7.38 6.29
CA VAL A 60 -0.92 7.05 7.12
C VAL A 60 -0.41 6.50 8.45
N THR A 61 -0.77 7.17 9.56
CA THR A 61 -0.41 6.66 10.89
C THR A 61 -1.10 5.32 11.13
N ASN A 62 -0.33 4.32 11.51
CA ASN A 62 -0.85 2.98 11.78
C ASN A 62 -1.51 2.93 13.16
N ASN A 63 -2.80 3.27 13.22
CA ASN A 63 -3.59 3.27 14.44
C ASN A 63 -5.08 3.06 14.14
N SER A 64 -5.88 2.90 15.20
CA SER A 64 -7.33 2.68 15.13
C SER A 64 -8.13 3.88 14.61
N SER A 65 -7.51 5.05 14.43
CA SER A 65 -8.16 6.19 13.79
C SER A 65 -8.07 6.14 12.28
N ASN A 66 -7.14 5.36 11.71
CA ASN A 66 -6.92 5.26 10.27
C ASN A 66 -7.21 3.87 9.69
N PHE A 67 -7.24 2.84 10.53
CA PHE A 67 -7.58 1.47 10.14
C PHE A 67 -8.58 0.87 11.12
N ASP A 68 -9.54 0.12 10.59
CA ASP A 68 -10.51 -0.60 11.41
C ASP A 68 -9.83 -1.69 12.24
N ALA A 69 -10.40 -2.00 13.41
CA ALA A 69 -10.00 -3.16 14.17
C ALA A 69 -10.18 -4.41 13.30
N ALA A 70 -9.12 -5.23 13.20
CA ALA A 70 -9.17 -6.41 12.37
C ALA A 70 -10.24 -7.39 12.86
N SER A 71 -11.06 -7.90 11.95
CA SER A 71 -12.12 -8.86 12.21
C SER A 71 -12.25 -9.83 11.04
N GLY A 72 -12.37 -11.13 11.32
CA GLY A 72 -12.46 -12.16 10.28
C GLY A 72 -11.27 -12.19 9.32
N GLY A 73 -10.08 -11.76 9.78
CA GLY A 73 -8.88 -11.69 8.94
C GLY A 73 -8.79 -10.43 8.07
N ALA A 74 -9.71 -9.47 8.19
CA ALA A 74 -9.75 -8.27 7.36
C ALA A 74 -9.67 -6.96 8.18
N THR A 75 -9.14 -5.92 7.57
CA THR A 75 -9.15 -4.52 8.04
C THR A 75 -9.22 -3.58 6.83
N SER A 76 -9.69 -2.36 7.03
CA SER A 76 -9.85 -1.36 5.97
C SER A 76 -9.43 0.03 6.47
N ASN A 77 -9.12 0.93 5.54
CA ASN A 77 -8.87 2.33 5.89
C ASN A 77 -10.17 3.03 6.34
N THR A 78 -10.10 3.85 7.38
CA THR A 78 -11.26 4.59 7.91
C THR A 78 -11.32 6.05 7.45
N ASN A 79 -10.21 6.57 6.91
CA ASN A 79 -10.09 7.94 6.41
C ASN A 79 -9.75 7.96 4.91
N LEU A 80 -9.98 9.12 4.29
CA LEU A 80 -9.54 9.39 2.92
C LEU A 80 -8.01 9.30 2.81
N ILE A 81 -7.55 8.60 1.78
CA ILE A 81 -6.14 8.59 1.37
C ILE A 81 -6.06 9.38 0.06
N THR A 82 -5.57 10.62 0.16
CA THR A 82 -5.49 11.56 -0.95
C THR A 82 -4.04 11.73 -1.39
N PHE A 83 -3.75 11.33 -2.64
CA PHE A 83 -2.44 11.56 -3.24
C PHE A 83 -2.27 13.05 -3.60
N PRO A 84 -1.03 13.55 -3.71
CA PRO A 84 -0.79 14.89 -4.23
C PRO A 84 -1.43 15.07 -5.62
N MET A 85 -1.83 16.29 -5.97
CA MET A 85 -2.29 16.54 -7.34
C MET A 85 -1.12 16.32 -8.33
N ALA A 86 -1.37 15.55 -9.38
CA ALA A 86 -0.38 15.23 -10.40
C ALA A 86 0.04 16.49 -11.17
N SER A 87 1.34 16.79 -11.20
CA SER A 87 1.89 17.88 -12.05
C SER A 87 2.37 17.39 -13.43
N ALA A 88 2.39 16.08 -13.64
CA ALA A 88 2.62 15.40 -14.91
C ALA A 88 1.90 14.03 -14.87
N SER A 89 1.80 13.34 -16.01
CA SER A 89 1.20 12.00 -16.02
C SER A 89 2.02 11.01 -15.18
N TRP A 90 1.31 10.17 -14.41
CA TRP A 90 1.90 9.04 -13.68
C TRP A 90 1.67 7.70 -14.38
N GLY A 91 1.08 7.73 -15.59
CA GLY A 91 0.68 6.53 -16.33
C GLY A 91 -0.63 5.92 -15.83
N THR A 92 -0.84 4.65 -16.20
CA THR A 92 -2.01 3.86 -15.78
C THR A 92 -1.62 3.01 -14.58
N VAL A 93 -2.11 3.39 -13.40
CA VAL A 93 -1.89 2.64 -12.17
C VAL A 93 -2.84 1.45 -12.11
N THR A 94 -2.29 0.29 -11.79
CA THR A 94 -2.99 -1.00 -11.75
C THR A 94 -2.90 -1.66 -10.38
N TYR A 95 -1.97 -1.20 -9.53
CA TYR A 95 -1.76 -1.71 -8.18
C TYR A 95 -1.66 -0.57 -7.17
N VAL A 96 -2.05 -0.88 -5.94
CA VAL A 96 -1.82 -0.08 -4.73
C VAL A 96 -1.07 -0.95 -3.72
N GLY A 97 -0.17 -0.34 -2.95
CA GLY A 97 0.66 -1.06 -1.97
C GLY A 97 0.90 -0.26 -0.70
N ILE A 98 1.15 -0.97 0.40
CA ILE A 98 1.60 -0.42 1.68
C ILE A 98 3.08 -0.70 1.85
N CYS A 99 3.88 0.32 2.08
CA CYS A 99 5.29 0.18 2.44
C CYS A 99 5.59 0.72 3.85
N ASP A 100 6.72 0.31 4.41
CA ASP A 100 7.23 0.80 5.69
C ASP A 100 8.06 2.09 5.60
N ALA A 101 8.35 2.57 4.38
CA ALA A 101 9.11 3.79 4.14
C ALA A 101 8.49 4.67 3.03
N SER A 102 8.81 5.97 3.05
CA SER A 102 8.32 6.97 2.08
C SER A 102 8.82 6.76 0.66
N THR A 103 9.96 6.09 0.49
CA THR A 103 10.55 5.68 -0.78
C THR A 103 11.31 4.38 -0.57
N SER A 104 11.41 3.53 -1.60
CA SER A 104 11.99 2.18 -1.44
C SER A 104 11.30 1.42 -0.28
N GLY A 105 12.05 0.80 0.63
CA GLY A 105 11.50 0.09 1.79
C GLY A 105 10.96 -1.29 1.46
N ASN A 106 10.32 -1.89 2.45
CA ASN A 106 9.69 -3.19 2.31
C ASN A 106 8.21 -2.99 1.97
N LEU A 107 7.74 -3.74 0.97
CA LEU A 107 6.32 -3.87 0.72
C LEU A 107 5.73 -4.73 1.83
N ILE A 108 4.59 -4.34 2.39
CA ILE A 108 3.89 -5.07 3.46
C ILE A 108 2.72 -5.82 2.86
N ALA A 109 1.84 -5.09 2.19
CA ALA A 109 0.65 -5.62 1.54
C ALA A 109 0.43 -4.88 0.23
N TYR A 110 -0.25 -5.53 -0.71
CA TYR A 110 -0.59 -4.95 -2.00
C TYR A 110 -1.92 -5.47 -2.50
N ALA A 111 -2.53 -4.73 -3.41
CA ALA A 111 -3.75 -5.14 -4.06
C ALA A 111 -3.81 -4.65 -5.51
N GLN A 112 -4.35 -5.49 -6.39
CA GLN A 112 -4.66 -5.08 -7.76
C GLN A 112 -5.95 -4.25 -7.77
N LEU A 113 -5.90 -3.08 -8.42
CA LEU A 113 -7.06 -2.23 -8.71
C LEU A 113 -8.04 -2.97 -9.63
N GLY A 114 -9.31 -3.08 -9.22
CA GLY A 114 -10.36 -3.70 -10.02
C GLY A 114 -10.60 -2.96 -11.34
N THR A 115 -10.39 -1.65 -11.33
CA THR A 115 -10.37 -0.80 -12.53
C THR A 115 -9.06 0.00 -12.52
N PRO A 116 -8.20 -0.16 -13.53
CA PRO A 116 -7.00 0.66 -13.66
C PRO A 116 -7.33 2.15 -13.74
N ILE A 117 -6.49 2.99 -13.14
CA ILE A 117 -6.68 4.45 -13.11
C ILE A 117 -5.60 5.08 -13.98
N SER A 118 -6.00 5.78 -15.05
CA SER A 118 -5.06 6.58 -15.84
C SER A 118 -4.93 7.96 -15.23
N VAL A 119 -3.71 8.33 -14.82
CA VAL A 119 -3.45 9.59 -14.12
C VAL A 119 -2.69 10.54 -15.04
N SER A 120 -3.35 11.63 -15.38
CA SER A 120 -2.83 12.75 -16.18
C SER A 120 -2.51 13.94 -15.29
N GLN A 121 -1.92 14.98 -15.88
CA GLN A 121 -1.70 16.24 -15.18
C GLN A 121 -3.04 16.80 -14.67
N TYR A 122 -3.02 17.34 -13.45
CA TYR A 122 -4.15 17.88 -12.68
C TYR A 122 -5.11 16.83 -12.09
N ASP A 123 -4.89 15.54 -12.35
CA ASP A 123 -5.66 14.50 -11.68
C ASP A 123 -5.22 14.33 -10.22
N THR A 124 -6.14 13.86 -9.38
CA THR A 124 -5.90 13.48 -8.00
C THR A 124 -6.50 12.10 -7.76
N VAL A 125 -5.67 11.17 -7.27
CA VAL A 125 -6.13 9.83 -6.88
C VAL A 125 -6.57 9.85 -5.41
N ILE A 126 -7.76 9.33 -5.13
CA ILE A 126 -8.36 9.31 -3.79
C ILE A 126 -8.93 7.92 -3.53
N PHE A 127 -8.56 7.33 -2.40
CA PHE A 127 -9.25 6.17 -1.83
C PHE A 127 -10.15 6.65 -0.68
N LYS A 128 -11.44 6.34 -0.77
CA LYS A 128 -12.41 6.63 0.29
C LYS A 128 -12.25 5.63 1.45
N PRO A 129 -12.81 5.93 2.63
CA PRO A 129 -12.94 4.93 3.68
C PRO A 129 -13.56 3.63 3.14
N GLY A 130 -12.95 2.50 3.45
CA GLY A 130 -13.38 1.18 2.96
C GLY A 130 -12.95 0.82 1.52
N ASP A 131 -12.32 1.72 0.77
CA ASP A 131 -11.84 1.38 -0.59
C ASP A 131 -10.56 0.53 -0.53
N PHE A 132 -9.84 0.57 0.59
CA PHE A 132 -8.58 -0.14 0.79
C PHE A 132 -8.74 -1.27 1.80
N ASP A 133 -9.30 -2.38 1.31
CA ASP A 133 -9.48 -3.62 2.07
C ASP A 133 -8.22 -4.49 2.04
N ILE A 134 -7.74 -4.85 3.23
CA ILE A 134 -6.58 -5.72 3.44
C ILE A 134 -7.09 -6.99 4.11
N THR A 135 -6.75 -8.16 3.56
CA THR A 135 -7.21 -9.45 4.09
C THR A 135 -6.04 -10.43 4.19
N LEU A 136 -5.96 -11.12 5.33
CA LEU A 136 -5.04 -12.23 5.59
C LEU A 136 -5.88 -13.51 5.65
N ASN A 137 -5.65 -14.45 4.72
CA ASN A 137 -6.41 -15.70 4.56
C ASN A 137 -5.56 -16.93 4.83
#